data_AF-A0A2P2I4J1-F1
#
_entry.id   AF-A0A2P2I4J1-F1
#
_cell.length_a   1.000
_cell.length_b   1.000
_cell.length_c   1.000
_cell.angle_alpha   90.00
_cell.angle_beta   90.00
_cell.angle_gamma   90.00
#
_symmetry.space_group_name_H-M   'P 1'
#
loop_
_entity.id
_entity.type
_entity.pdbx_description
1 polymer ?
#
loop_
_entity_poly.entity_id
_entity_poly.type
_entity_poly.pdbx_seq_one_letter_code
_entity_poly.pdbx_strand_id
1 'polypeptide(L)'
;MPGEHEFKFDEVRECEVSRELTKLYFSELDRFAECDIVIVGAGPAGLCAAYEASKDENLKIAVLEASVAPGGGGWVGGQLFSAMIIRKPAHKVLDELDVPYVDKGNYVVVSHAALFTSTLIAKVTARPNVKLFNATACEDLIVRDGVVGGVVTNWSLVTKAHGTQSCMDPQVMEAKIVISSCGHDGPFGASGVKRLAQIGLIDKVKGMSALDMNAAEDAVLRGTREIVPGMIVTGMEVAEVDGTPRMGPTFGAMLLSGLKAGDLAVSKITGREPNIRFKDVKFAPIKESDVAREMTRRYRDDLLKYAESDIIIVGGGPAGLSAAYELSKHPNLNVALIEAGVAPGGGAWVGGQLFSGMIVRKPAQDILDELEIEYVEKDNFVVVKHAALFTSTILSKLLQTENVKLFNATAVEDLIIKSGVVCGVVTNWTVVSHAHGKQSCMDPQVMESKVVISSCGHDGPFGASGVKRLAQVGLIDAHIGMKALDMVSSEDNVVASTRLIVPGMIVAGMEAVEAAGGARMGPTFGAMLVSGQKAARLALEAIKFKGETPR
;
A
#
# COMPACT_ATOMS: atom_id res chain seq x y z
N MET A 1 -17.63 2.59 22.02
CA MET A 1 -18.16 3.93 21.67
C MET A 1 -19.36 4.26 22.55
N PRO A 2 -19.49 5.50 23.05
CA PRO A 2 -20.72 5.99 23.67
C PRO A 2 -21.92 5.86 22.71
N GLY A 3 -23.15 5.80 23.25
CA GLY A 3 -24.38 5.50 22.49
C GLY A 3 -24.65 6.42 21.29
N GLU A 4 -25.65 6.05 20.48
CA GLU A 4 -26.01 6.67 19.18
C GLU A 4 -26.33 8.18 19.18
N HIS A 5 -26.21 8.86 20.31
CA HIS A 5 -26.36 10.30 20.43
C HIS A 5 -24.99 10.95 20.70
N GLU A 6 -24.56 11.77 19.72
CA GLU A 6 -23.45 12.74 19.78
C GLU A 6 -22.01 12.22 19.67
N PHE A 7 -21.69 11.42 18.63
CA PHE A 7 -20.31 11.44 18.12
C PHE A 7 -20.10 12.76 17.38
N LYS A 8 -19.36 13.69 17.98
CA LYS A 8 -19.01 14.98 17.40
C LYS A 8 -17.50 15.18 17.45
N PHE A 9 -16.93 15.59 16.34
CA PHE A 9 -15.51 15.90 16.28
C PHE A 9 -15.22 17.28 16.91
N ASP A 10 -14.09 17.40 17.59
CA ASP A 10 -13.60 18.70 18.06
C ASP A 10 -13.40 19.66 16.88
N GLU A 11 -13.54 20.95 17.12
CA GLU A 11 -13.41 21.97 16.06
C GLU A 11 -11.95 22.10 15.59
N VAL A 12 -11.77 22.33 14.28
CA VAL A 12 -10.47 22.67 13.69
C VAL A 12 -10.67 23.71 12.60
N ARG A 13 -9.67 24.57 12.36
CA ARG A 13 -9.62 25.41 11.17
C ARG A 13 -8.77 24.76 10.07
N GLU A 14 -9.16 24.98 8.82
CA GLU A 14 -8.42 24.51 7.65
C GLU A 14 -6.96 24.99 7.65
N CYS A 15 -6.72 26.21 8.14
CA CYS A 15 -5.37 26.77 8.22
C CYS A 15 -4.50 26.10 9.29
N GLU A 16 -5.09 25.51 10.33
CA GLU A 16 -4.36 24.77 11.36
C GLU A 16 -3.87 23.44 10.79
N VAL A 17 -4.76 22.73 10.10
CA VAL A 17 -4.44 21.49 9.37
C VAL A 17 -3.35 21.74 8.32
N SER A 18 -3.51 22.77 7.49
CA SER A 18 -2.52 23.14 6.48
C SER A 18 -1.16 23.48 7.09
N ARG A 19 -1.11 24.33 8.13
CA ARG A 19 0.14 24.72 8.80
C ARG A 19 0.85 23.52 9.41
N GLU A 20 0.12 22.61 10.04
CA GLU A 20 0.73 21.45 10.70
C GLU A 20 1.36 20.49 9.67
N LEU A 21 0.65 20.17 8.58
CA LEU A 21 1.18 19.31 7.52
C LEU A 21 2.41 19.95 6.85
N THR A 22 2.36 21.25 6.55
CA THR A 22 3.48 21.97 5.97
C THR A 22 4.68 21.99 6.93
N LYS A 23 4.49 22.35 8.20
CA LYS A 23 5.58 22.37 9.19
C LYS A 23 6.26 21.02 9.30
N LEU A 24 5.47 19.95 9.49
CA LEU A 24 5.99 18.59 9.64
C LEU A 24 6.77 18.13 8.40
N TYR A 25 6.26 18.40 7.20
CA TYR A 25 6.92 17.94 5.98
C TYR A 25 8.20 18.73 5.68
N PHE A 26 8.17 20.05 5.80
CA PHE A 26 9.33 20.88 5.50
C PHE A 26 10.43 20.80 6.56
N SER A 27 10.10 20.56 7.84
CA SER A 27 11.12 20.26 8.85
C SER A 27 11.84 18.95 8.55
N GLU A 28 11.13 17.96 8.02
CA GLU A 28 11.73 16.68 7.62
C GLU A 28 12.50 16.82 6.30
N LEU A 29 12.04 17.61 5.34
CA LEU A 29 12.84 17.92 4.14
C LEU A 29 14.18 18.58 4.51
N ASP A 30 14.15 19.59 5.38
CA ASP A 30 15.37 20.26 5.86
C ASP A 30 16.28 19.28 6.61
N ARG A 31 15.72 18.52 7.56
CA ARG A 31 16.46 17.50 8.32
C ARG A 31 17.10 16.45 7.42
N PHE A 32 16.46 16.03 6.34
CA PHE A 32 16.93 14.98 5.43
C PHE A 32 17.61 15.53 4.17
N ALA A 33 17.91 16.83 4.09
CA ALA A 33 18.76 17.39 3.04
C ALA A 33 20.18 16.76 3.05
N GLU A 34 20.65 16.36 4.23
CA GLU A 34 21.88 15.59 4.44
C GLU A 34 21.56 14.27 5.13
N CYS A 35 21.74 13.14 4.43
CA CYS A 35 21.45 11.79 4.90
C CYS A 35 22.71 10.94 5.06
N ASP A 36 22.63 9.91 5.91
CA ASP A 36 23.63 8.84 5.89
C ASP A 36 23.36 7.90 4.71
N ILE A 37 22.10 7.51 4.54
CA ILE A 37 21.66 6.61 3.48
C ILE A 37 20.42 7.18 2.79
N VAL A 38 20.43 7.22 1.47
CA VAL A 38 19.23 7.44 0.65
C VAL A 38 18.90 6.17 -0.12
N ILE A 39 17.67 5.68 -0.02
CA ILE A 39 17.18 4.49 -0.71
C ILE A 39 16.18 4.93 -1.77
N VAL A 40 16.42 4.60 -3.03
CA VAL A 40 15.52 4.91 -4.15
C VAL A 40 14.68 3.68 -4.49
N GLY A 41 13.37 3.80 -4.36
CA GLY A 41 12.37 2.74 -4.49
C GLY A 41 11.97 2.15 -3.13
N ALA A 42 10.67 2.10 -2.84
CA ALA A 42 10.12 1.45 -1.65
C ALA A 42 9.44 0.12 -1.99
N GLY A 43 10.03 -0.65 -2.93
CA GLY A 43 9.66 -2.04 -3.17
C GLY A 43 10.18 -2.99 -2.07
N PRO A 44 9.94 -4.31 -2.18
CA PRO A 44 10.35 -5.27 -1.15
C PRO A 44 11.86 -5.21 -0.82
N ALA A 45 12.72 -5.03 -1.82
CA ALA A 45 14.17 -4.90 -1.60
C ALA A 45 14.56 -3.58 -0.93
N GLY A 46 14.03 -2.45 -1.39
CA GLY A 46 14.30 -1.14 -0.79
C GLY A 46 13.81 -1.02 0.65
N LEU A 47 12.60 -1.52 0.92
CA LEU A 47 12.05 -1.58 2.28
C LEU A 47 12.83 -2.53 3.19
N CYS A 48 13.31 -3.68 2.68
CA CYS A 48 14.21 -4.55 3.47
C CYS A 48 15.55 -3.86 3.75
N ALA A 49 16.11 -3.13 2.78
CA ALA A 49 17.33 -2.35 3.00
C ALA A 49 17.13 -1.27 4.06
N ALA A 50 16.00 -0.56 4.01
CA ALA A 50 15.62 0.43 5.02
C ALA A 50 15.47 -0.21 6.40
N TYR A 51 14.78 -1.35 6.47
CA TYR A 51 14.57 -2.09 7.71
C TYR A 51 15.89 -2.54 8.33
N GLU A 52 16.80 -3.13 7.55
CA GLU A 52 18.11 -3.54 8.06
C GLU A 52 18.95 -2.35 8.52
N ALA A 53 19.04 -1.30 7.70
CA ALA A 53 19.82 -0.11 8.03
C ALA A 53 19.26 0.61 9.27
N SER A 54 17.94 0.63 9.44
CA SER A 54 17.26 1.30 10.56
C SER A 54 17.56 0.71 11.93
N LYS A 55 18.16 -0.49 11.99
CA LYS A 55 18.61 -1.12 13.25
C LYS A 55 19.75 -0.35 13.91
N ASP A 56 20.51 0.43 13.17
CA ASP A 56 21.43 1.41 13.74
C ASP A 56 20.69 2.75 13.89
N GLU A 57 20.25 3.04 15.11
CA GLU A 57 19.44 4.23 15.43
C GLU A 57 20.20 5.55 15.20
N ASN A 58 21.52 5.52 15.04
CA ASN A 58 22.33 6.71 14.79
C ASN A 58 22.31 7.17 13.32
N LEU A 59 21.82 6.33 12.40
CA LEU A 59 21.83 6.62 10.97
C LEU A 59 20.56 7.32 10.51
N LYS A 60 20.70 8.37 9.72
CA LYS A 60 19.59 9.07 9.07
C LYS A 60 19.31 8.47 7.68
N ILE A 61 18.13 7.86 7.53
CA ILE A 61 17.76 7.06 6.34
C ILE A 61 16.54 7.68 5.63
N ALA A 62 16.74 8.20 4.43
CA ALA A 62 15.63 8.60 3.55
C ALA A 62 15.26 7.45 2.60
N VAL A 63 13.97 7.21 2.42
CA VAL A 63 13.43 6.28 1.42
C VAL A 63 12.57 7.08 0.45
N LEU A 64 12.88 7.02 -0.84
CA LEU A 64 12.13 7.69 -1.90
C LEU A 64 11.25 6.69 -2.64
N GLU A 65 9.99 7.04 -2.86
CA GLU A 65 9.06 6.23 -3.64
C GLU A 65 8.29 7.11 -4.62
N ALA A 66 8.30 6.73 -5.89
CA ALA A 66 7.65 7.53 -6.92
C ALA A 66 6.12 7.38 -6.93
N SER A 67 5.61 6.27 -6.40
CA SER A 67 4.18 6.01 -6.26
C SER A 67 3.63 6.67 -5.00
N VAL A 68 2.32 6.95 -4.99
CA VAL A 68 1.63 7.34 -3.75
C VAL A 68 1.63 6.17 -2.76
N ALA A 69 1.34 4.96 -3.21
CA ALA A 69 1.45 3.77 -2.36
C ALA A 69 2.88 3.19 -2.40
N PRO A 70 3.59 3.07 -1.27
CA PRO A 70 4.84 2.29 -1.19
C PRO A 70 4.56 0.79 -1.34
N GLY A 71 5.61 -0.03 -1.42
CA GLY A 71 5.52 -1.50 -1.53
C GLY A 71 5.85 -2.05 -2.92
N GLY A 72 5.90 -1.21 -3.95
CA GLY A 72 6.24 -1.62 -5.33
C GLY A 72 5.41 -2.81 -5.82
N GLY A 73 6.07 -3.81 -6.41
CA GLY A 73 5.41 -5.05 -6.86
C GLY A 73 5.02 -6.03 -5.74
N GLY A 74 5.22 -5.69 -4.47
CA GLY A 74 5.01 -6.59 -3.32
C GLY A 74 3.54 -6.80 -2.90
N TRP A 75 2.57 -6.13 -3.54
CA TRP A 75 1.17 -6.19 -3.13
C TRP A 75 0.42 -7.42 -3.63
N VAL A 76 0.93 -8.08 -4.67
CA VAL A 76 0.34 -9.28 -5.29
C VAL A 76 1.41 -10.31 -5.63
N GLY A 77 1.01 -11.57 -5.65
CA GLY A 77 1.76 -12.66 -6.27
C GLY A 77 1.60 -12.68 -7.79
N GLY A 78 2.05 -13.78 -8.40
CA GLY A 78 1.97 -13.96 -9.85
C GLY A 78 0.52 -13.94 -10.34
N GLN A 79 0.29 -13.30 -11.49
CA GLN A 79 -1.04 -13.16 -12.10
C GLN A 79 -2.09 -12.53 -11.16
N LEU A 80 -1.67 -11.58 -10.31
CA LEU A 80 -2.54 -10.85 -9.36
C LEU A 80 -3.10 -11.71 -8.22
N PHE A 81 -2.65 -12.96 -8.06
CA PHE A 81 -3.08 -13.81 -6.95
C PHE A 81 -2.52 -13.32 -5.61
N SER A 82 -3.22 -13.60 -4.51
CA SER A 82 -2.82 -13.04 -3.22
C SER A 82 -1.54 -13.64 -2.63
N ALA A 83 -1.28 -14.94 -2.84
CA ALA A 83 -0.22 -15.65 -2.12
C ALA A 83 1.20 -15.19 -2.52
N MET A 84 2.10 -15.11 -1.54
CA MET A 84 3.52 -14.79 -1.77
C MET A 84 4.39 -16.01 -1.47
N ILE A 85 5.24 -16.37 -2.43
CA ILE A 85 6.12 -17.54 -2.35
C ILE A 85 7.55 -17.08 -2.06
N ILE A 86 8.13 -17.61 -0.98
CA ILE A 86 9.47 -17.25 -0.53
C ILE A 86 10.31 -18.52 -0.42
N ARG A 87 11.40 -18.58 -1.19
CA ARG A 87 12.35 -19.71 -1.14
C ARG A 87 13.21 -19.63 0.11
N LYS A 88 13.49 -20.79 0.72
CA LYS A 88 14.40 -20.86 1.87
C LYS A 88 15.84 -20.55 1.42
N PRO A 89 16.65 -19.86 2.23
CA PRO A 89 16.43 -19.55 3.64
C PRO A 89 15.73 -18.21 3.92
N ALA A 90 15.17 -17.50 2.94
CA ALA A 90 14.57 -16.17 3.17
C ALA A 90 13.36 -16.14 4.11
N HIS A 91 12.73 -17.29 4.39
CA HIS A 91 11.70 -17.41 5.45
C HIS A 91 12.15 -16.87 6.82
N LYS A 92 13.45 -16.86 7.13
CA LYS A 92 13.98 -16.27 8.38
C LYS A 92 13.67 -14.78 8.54
N VAL A 93 13.43 -14.08 7.43
CA VAL A 93 12.99 -12.68 7.47
C VAL A 93 11.53 -12.59 7.92
N LEU A 94 10.70 -13.59 7.58
CA LEU A 94 9.33 -13.67 8.08
C LEU A 94 9.31 -13.96 9.58
N ASP A 95 10.20 -14.84 10.05
CA ASP A 95 10.40 -15.08 11.49
C ASP A 95 10.79 -13.78 12.21
N GLU A 96 11.69 -12.99 11.62
CA GLU A 96 12.13 -11.71 12.20
C GLU A 96 11.02 -10.64 12.24
N LEU A 97 10.07 -10.71 11.32
CA LEU A 97 8.96 -9.75 11.19
C LEU A 97 7.65 -10.23 11.81
N ASP A 98 7.65 -11.42 12.43
CA ASP A 98 6.46 -12.10 12.95
C ASP A 98 5.35 -12.28 11.89
N VAL A 99 5.73 -12.56 10.63
CA VAL A 99 4.77 -12.78 9.53
C VAL A 99 4.44 -14.28 9.41
N PRO A 100 3.18 -14.69 9.61
CA PRO A 100 2.79 -16.10 9.52
C PRO A 100 2.93 -16.63 8.09
N TYR A 101 3.36 -17.89 7.99
CA TYR A 101 3.50 -18.59 6.71
C TYR A 101 3.21 -20.08 6.85
N VAL A 102 2.96 -20.73 5.70
CA VAL A 102 2.85 -22.19 5.59
C VAL A 102 4.15 -22.75 5.02
N ASP A 103 4.80 -23.67 5.73
CA ASP A 103 6.00 -24.36 5.26
C ASP A 103 5.65 -25.43 4.20
N LYS A 104 6.35 -25.43 3.07
CA LYS A 104 6.22 -26.37 1.95
C LYS A 104 7.54 -27.08 1.62
N GLY A 105 8.47 -27.16 2.58
CA GLY A 105 9.78 -27.78 2.40
C GLY A 105 10.80 -26.78 1.90
N ASN A 106 11.01 -26.69 0.59
CA ASN A 106 12.02 -25.80 -0.01
C ASN A 106 11.60 -24.32 -0.04
N TYR A 107 10.32 -24.04 0.15
CA TYR A 107 9.76 -22.69 0.16
C TYR A 107 8.68 -22.60 1.22
N VAL A 108 8.29 -21.36 1.53
CA VAL A 108 7.17 -21.02 2.39
C VAL A 108 6.18 -20.16 1.63
N VAL A 109 4.94 -20.12 2.11
CA VAL A 109 3.86 -19.36 1.49
C VAL A 109 3.21 -18.45 2.52
N VAL A 110 3.26 -17.15 2.28
CA VAL A 110 2.46 -16.16 3.02
C VAL A 110 1.08 -16.08 2.36
N SER A 111 0.02 -16.06 3.16
CA SER A 111 -1.38 -16.03 2.68
C SER A 111 -1.64 -14.87 1.73
N HIS A 112 -1.07 -13.71 2.04
CA HIS A 112 -1.17 -12.48 1.27
C HIS A 112 0.21 -11.81 1.10
N ALA A 113 0.57 -11.47 -0.13
CA ALA A 113 1.70 -10.61 -0.45
C ALA A 113 1.56 -9.24 0.23
N ALA A 114 0.32 -8.72 0.27
CA ALA A 114 -0.04 -7.51 1.01
C ALA A 114 0.22 -7.61 2.52
N LEU A 115 0.15 -8.79 3.14
CA LEU A 115 0.49 -8.96 4.57
C LEU A 115 1.97 -8.67 4.81
N PHE A 116 2.87 -9.35 4.08
CA PHE A 116 4.30 -9.08 4.18
C PHE A 116 4.64 -7.62 3.90
N THR A 117 4.10 -7.07 2.81
CA THR A 117 4.40 -5.71 2.37
C THR A 117 3.92 -4.66 3.38
N SER A 118 2.69 -4.79 3.89
CA SER A 118 2.16 -3.88 4.91
C SER A 118 2.92 -4.00 6.23
N THR A 119 3.23 -5.21 6.70
CA THR A 119 4.05 -5.40 7.92
C THR A 119 5.41 -4.70 7.79
N LEU A 120 6.09 -4.86 6.65
CA LEU A 120 7.40 -4.25 6.45
C LEU A 120 7.31 -2.71 6.38
N ILE A 121 6.32 -2.14 5.70
CA ILE A 121 6.09 -0.68 5.68
C ILE A 121 5.81 -0.18 7.10
N ALA A 122 4.99 -0.87 7.89
CA ALA A 122 4.67 -0.48 9.25
C ALA A 122 5.93 -0.44 10.13
N LYS A 123 6.74 -1.51 10.11
CA LYS A 123 7.99 -1.60 10.88
C LYS A 123 9.00 -0.55 10.45
N VAL A 124 9.16 -0.29 9.16
CA VAL A 124 10.12 0.72 8.63
C VAL A 124 9.65 2.13 8.97
N THR A 125 8.39 2.45 8.69
CA THR A 125 7.86 3.81 8.93
C THR A 125 7.73 4.11 10.41
N ALA A 126 7.61 3.13 11.31
CA ALA A 126 7.62 3.34 12.76
C ALA A 126 8.98 3.83 13.28
N ARG A 127 10.10 3.54 12.60
CA ARG A 127 11.45 3.91 13.04
C ARG A 127 11.65 5.43 13.12
N PRO A 128 12.27 5.98 14.18
CA PRO A 128 12.48 7.43 14.33
C PRO A 128 13.59 7.99 13.42
N ASN A 129 14.46 7.12 12.92
CA ASN A 129 15.61 7.44 12.08
C ASN A 129 15.35 7.20 10.58
N VAL A 130 14.13 6.80 10.21
CA VAL A 130 13.71 6.60 8.82
C VAL A 130 12.64 7.62 8.43
N LYS A 131 12.78 8.22 7.24
CA LYS A 131 11.75 9.03 6.61
C LYS A 131 11.42 8.48 5.22
N LEU A 132 10.14 8.17 5.01
CA LEU A 132 9.60 7.87 3.69
C LEU A 132 9.11 9.17 3.02
N PHE A 133 9.56 9.37 1.78
CA PHE A 133 9.09 10.39 0.84
C PHE A 133 8.45 9.68 -0.36
N ASN A 134 7.15 9.40 -0.26
CA ASN A 134 6.35 8.83 -1.32
C ASN A 134 5.72 9.93 -2.20
N ALA A 135 5.33 9.57 -3.43
CA ALA A 135 5.07 10.51 -4.52
C ALA A 135 6.27 11.41 -4.90
N THR A 136 7.48 10.97 -4.57
CA THR A 136 8.75 11.65 -4.85
C THR A 136 9.63 10.77 -5.73
N ALA A 137 10.00 11.28 -6.91
CA ALA A 137 10.89 10.60 -7.84
C ALA A 137 12.35 11.05 -7.63
N CYS A 138 13.28 10.13 -7.85
CA CYS A 138 14.69 10.45 -8.08
C CYS A 138 14.87 10.70 -9.58
N GLU A 139 15.10 11.95 -9.97
CA GLU A 139 15.29 12.37 -11.36
C GLU A 139 16.74 12.19 -11.83
N ASP A 140 17.70 12.43 -10.94
CA ASP A 140 19.12 12.37 -11.24
C ASP A 140 19.94 12.03 -9.97
N LEU A 141 21.26 11.91 -10.12
CA LEU A 141 22.23 11.63 -9.08
C LEU A 141 23.15 12.82 -8.90
N ILE A 142 23.58 13.06 -7.66
CA ILE A 142 24.67 14.00 -7.37
C ILE A 142 25.98 13.24 -7.57
N VAL A 143 26.80 13.64 -8.54
CA VAL A 143 28.07 12.95 -8.86
C VAL A 143 29.23 13.94 -8.82
N ARG A 144 30.28 13.61 -8.07
CA ARG A 144 31.53 14.37 -7.99
C ARG A 144 32.71 13.41 -8.13
N ASP A 145 33.59 13.66 -9.10
CA ASP A 145 34.77 12.81 -9.37
C ASP A 145 34.47 11.31 -9.51
N GLY A 146 33.32 10.98 -10.12
CA GLY A 146 32.85 9.61 -10.30
C GLY A 146 32.25 8.94 -9.07
N VAL A 147 32.10 9.68 -7.96
CA VAL A 147 31.46 9.23 -6.72
C VAL A 147 30.03 9.75 -6.66
N VAL A 148 29.07 8.85 -6.43
CA VAL A 148 27.67 9.22 -6.15
C VAL A 148 27.56 9.70 -4.71
N GLY A 149 27.16 10.95 -4.52
CA GLY A 149 27.06 11.62 -3.22
C GLY A 149 25.64 12.04 -2.84
N GLY A 150 24.63 11.52 -3.52
CA GLY A 150 23.23 11.86 -3.26
C GLY A 150 22.33 11.75 -4.48
N VAL A 151 21.14 12.31 -4.37
CA VAL A 151 20.08 12.23 -5.36
C VAL A 151 19.45 13.59 -5.63
N VAL A 152 18.92 13.73 -6.84
CA VAL A 152 18.12 14.87 -7.28
C VAL A 152 16.66 14.41 -7.29
N THR A 153 15.81 15.10 -6.56
CA THR A 153 14.44 14.67 -6.24
C THR A 153 13.39 15.68 -6.69
N ASN A 154 12.23 15.17 -7.07
CA ASN A 154 11.08 16.00 -7.40
C ASN A 154 9.78 15.26 -7.11
N TRP A 155 8.65 15.96 -7.11
CA TRP A 155 7.35 15.29 -7.10
C TRP A 155 7.18 14.46 -8.37
N SER A 156 6.75 13.21 -8.25
CA SER A 156 6.78 12.27 -9.39
C SER A 156 5.90 12.69 -10.56
N LEU A 157 4.82 13.45 -10.30
CA LEU A 157 3.99 14.01 -11.37
C LEU A 157 4.61 15.25 -12.01
N VAL A 158 5.42 16.03 -11.27
CA VAL A 158 6.21 17.13 -11.83
C VAL A 158 7.28 16.56 -12.75
N THR A 159 7.99 15.50 -12.34
CA THR A 159 8.97 14.78 -13.18
C THR A 159 8.35 14.32 -14.50
N LYS A 160 7.15 13.74 -14.46
CA LYS A 160 6.45 13.27 -15.65
C LYS A 160 5.94 14.41 -16.56
N ALA A 161 5.89 15.63 -16.04
CA ALA A 161 5.37 16.81 -16.73
C ALA A 161 6.46 17.75 -17.29
N HIS A 162 7.76 17.41 -17.17
CA HIS A 162 8.87 18.22 -17.73
C HIS A 162 8.69 18.59 -19.21
N GLY A 163 8.00 17.75 -20.00
CA GLY A 163 7.74 18.01 -21.42
C GLY A 163 6.46 18.80 -21.76
N THR A 164 5.63 19.14 -20.77
CA THR A 164 4.30 19.72 -21.00
C THR A 164 4.08 21.08 -20.31
N GLN A 165 5.07 21.59 -19.59
CA GLN A 165 5.03 22.85 -18.85
C GLN A 165 6.36 23.59 -18.91
N SER A 166 6.43 24.80 -18.34
CA SER A 166 7.70 25.52 -18.13
C SER A 166 8.69 24.71 -17.29
N CYS A 167 9.98 25.03 -17.37
CA CYS A 167 11.03 24.34 -16.63
C CYS A 167 10.70 24.31 -15.12
N MET A 168 10.70 23.12 -14.53
CA MET A 168 10.41 22.89 -13.10
C MET A 168 11.63 22.23 -12.46
N ASP A 169 12.56 23.04 -11.96
CA ASP A 169 13.81 22.50 -11.40
C ASP A 169 13.57 21.62 -10.15
N PRO A 170 14.31 20.51 -10.03
CA PRO A 170 14.21 19.60 -8.88
C PRO A 170 14.95 20.15 -7.64
N GLN A 171 14.77 19.47 -6.51
CA GLN A 171 15.53 19.64 -5.26
C GLN A 171 16.60 18.55 -5.11
N VAL A 172 17.43 18.63 -4.07
CA VAL A 172 18.54 17.68 -3.85
C VAL A 172 18.54 17.11 -2.42
N MET A 173 19.07 15.89 -2.27
CA MET A 173 19.42 15.28 -0.99
C MET A 173 20.83 14.69 -1.09
N GLU A 174 21.75 15.15 -0.26
CA GLU A 174 23.10 14.58 -0.16
C GLU A 174 23.10 13.32 0.71
N ALA A 175 23.94 12.35 0.36
CA ALA A 175 24.01 11.08 1.04
C ALA A 175 25.45 10.53 1.07
N LYS A 176 25.84 9.85 2.15
CA LYS A 176 27.10 9.08 2.17
C LYS A 176 27.01 7.86 1.26
N ILE A 177 25.85 7.20 1.24
CA ILE A 177 25.56 6.04 0.41
C ILE A 177 24.15 6.16 -0.19
N VAL A 178 24.03 5.91 -1.50
CA VAL A 178 22.75 5.72 -2.18
C VAL A 178 22.51 4.23 -2.42
N ILE A 179 21.34 3.72 -2.08
CA ILE A 179 20.89 2.36 -2.43
C ILE A 179 19.82 2.48 -3.51
N SER A 180 20.12 1.98 -4.71
CA SER A 180 19.16 1.90 -5.82
C SER A 180 18.42 0.58 -5.79
N SER A 181 17.10 0.66 -5.69
CA SER A 181 16.18 -0.48 -5.64
C SER A 181 14.93 -0.24 -6.52
N CYS A 182 15.11 0.47 -7.63
CA CYS A 182 14.05 0.99 -8.49
C CYS A 182 13.25 -0.08 -9.26
N GLY A 183 13.47 -1.36 -8.99
CA GLY A 183 12.84 -2.45 -9.72
C GLY A 183 13.23 -2.45 -11.20
N HIS A 184 12.30 -2.88 -12.07
CA HIS A 184 12.55 -3.02 -13.51
C HIS A 184 11.45 -2.40 -14.38
N ASP A 185 10.18 -2.46 -13.93
CA ASP A 185 9.04 -2.00 -14.69
C ASP A 185 8.67 -0.53 -14.44
N GLY A 186 7.87 0.01 -15.37
CA GLY A 186 7.26 1.33 -15.24
C GLY A 186 8.20 2.48 -15.60
N PRO A 187 7.69 3.72 -15.51
CA PRO A 187 8.42 4.92 -15.96
C PRO A 187 9.71 5.20 -15.16
N PHE A 188 9.82 4.67 -13.95
CA PHE A 188 10.98 4.83 -13.07
C PHE A 188 11.75 3.52 -12.85
N GLY A 189 11.42 2.45 -13.59
CA GLY A 189 12.06 1.15 -13.46
C GLY A 189 13.54 1.21 -13.82
N ALA A 190 14.40 0.70 -12.93
CA ALA A 190 15.86 0.70 -13.07
C ALA A 190 16.47 2.10 -13.37
N SER A 191 15.85 3.16 -12.85
CA SER A 191 16.25 4.54 -13.14
C SER A 191 17.68 4.83 -12.70
N GLY A 192 18.16 4.27 -11.59
CA GLY A 192 19.50 4.51 -11.08
C GLY A 192 20.57 3.98 -12.04
N VAL A 193 20.50 2.70 -12.40
CA VAL A 193 21.49 2.10 -13.32
C VAL A 193 21.37 2.62 -14.75
N LYS A 194 20.14 2.94 -15.21
CA LYS A 194 19.94 3.61 -16.51
C LYS A 194 20.61 4.99 -16.50
N ARG A 195 20.49 5.74 -15.40
CA ARG A 195 21.12 7.05 -15.29
C ARG A 195 22.64 6.95 -15.24
N LEU A 196 23.21 6.02 -14.45
CA LEU A 196 24.65 5.75 -14.43
C LEU A 196 25.21 5.46 -15.83
N ALA A 197 24.49 4.68 -16.64
CA ALA A 197 24.91 4.39 -18.02
C ALA A 197 24.85 5.64 -18.91
N GLN A 198 23.79 6.44 -18.81
CA GLN A 198 23.64 7.68 -19.59
C GLN A 198 24.76 8.70 -19.34
N ILE A 199 25.26 8.78 -18.10
CA ILE A 199 26.35 9.70 -17.72
C ILE A 199 27.74 9.05 -17.83
N GLY A 200 27.83 7.81 -18.31
CA GLY A 200 29.10 7.12 -18.59
C GLY A 200 29.84 6.57 -17.37
N LEU A 201 29.19 6.43 -16.21
CA LEU A 201 29.80 5.78 -15.04
C LEU A 201 29.77 4.26 -15.09
N ILE A 202 28.89 3.69 -15.91
CA ILE A 202 28.90 2.28 -16.30
C ILE A 202 28.74 2.19 -17.82
N ASP A 203 29.23 1.10 -18.42
CA ASP A 203 29.23 0.93 -19.88
C ASP A 203 27.81 0.89 -20.46
N LYS A 204 26.96 -0.01 -19.95
CA LYS A 204 25.57 -0.17 -20.40
C LYS A 204 24.72 -0.93 -19.39
N VAL A 205 23.40 -0.76 -19.50
CA VAL A 205 22.40 -1.63 -18.87
C VAL A 205 22.13 -2.79 -19.81
N LYS A 206 22.34 -4.04 -19.36
CA LYS A 206 22.19 -5.23 -20.21
C LYS A 206 20.72 -5.61 -20.44
N GLY A 207 19.85 -5.29 -19.48
CA GLY A 207 18.46 -5.71 -19.43
C GLY A 207 18.31 -7.13 -18.89
N MET A 208 17.23 -7.39 -18.15
CA MET A 208 16.97 -8.71 -17.56
C MET A 208 16.77 -9.83 -18.61
N SER A 209 17.26 -11.02 -18.30
CA SER A 209 17.14 -12.22 -19.16
C SER A 209 15.80 -12.95 -18.99
N ALA A 210 15.61 -14.06 -19.72
CA ALA A 210 14.46 -14.95 -19.60
C ALA A 210 14.27 -15.48 -18.15
N LEU A 211 13.08 -16.02 -17.86
CA LEU A 211 12.75 -16.58 -16.55
C LEU A 211 13.59 -17.84 -16.27
N ASP A 212 14.25 -17.87 -15.11
CA ASP A 212 14.81 -19.07 -14.48
C ASP A 212 14.78 -18.86 -12.98
N MET A 213 13.84 -19.51 -12.28
CA MET A 213 13.64 -19.25 -10.85
C MET A 213 14.85 -19.68 -10.01
N ASN A 214 15.56 -20.74 -10.42
CA ASN A 214 16.67 -21.27 -9.65
C ASN A 214 17.93 -20.41 -9.81
N ALA A 215 18.22 -19.95 -11.02
CA ALA A 215 19.39 -19.11 -11.28
C ALA A 215 19.18 -17.64 -10.86
N ALA A 216 17.97 -17.09 -11.00
CA ALA A 216 17.69 -15.67 -10.79
C ALA A 216 17.97 -15.21 -9.35
N GLU A 217 17.39 -15.88 -8.36
CA GLU A 217 17.47 -15.40 -6.96
C GLU A 217 18.89 -15.43 -6.40
N ASP A 218 19.63 -16.51 -6.68
CA ASP A 218 21.04 -16.63 -6.32
C ASP A 218 21.87 -15.54 -7.01
N ALA A 219 21.59 -15.23 -8.28
CA ALA A 219 22.31 -14.22 -9.05
C ALA A 219 22.02 -12.80 -8.53
N VAL A 220 20.77 -12.47 -8.22
CA VAL A 220 20.38 -11.16 -7.66
C VAL A 220 21.05 -10.93 -6.30
N LEU A 221 21.02 -11.93 -5.40
CA LEU A 221 21.65 -11.80 -4.09
C LEU A 221 23.18 -11.64 -4.20
N ARG A 222 23.84 -12.41 -5.08
CA ARG A 222 25.28 -12.25 -5.34
C ARG A 222 25.61 -10.90 -5.95
N GLY A 223 24.84 -10.47 -6.94
CA GLY A 223 25.03 -9.22 -7.68
C GLY A 223 24.73 -7.96 -6.88
N THR A 224 24.03 -8.06 -5.75
CA THR A 224 23.84 -6.95 -4.81
C THR A 224 25.18 -6.46 -4.28
N ARG A 225 25.59 -5.26 -4.66
CA ARG A 225 26.91 -4.68 -4.37
C ARG A 225 26.92 -3.17 -4.61
N GLU A 226 27.97 -2.52 -4.14
CA GLU A 226 28.35 -1.20 -4.62
C GLU A 226 28.85 -1.32 -6.07
N ILE A 227 28.16 -0.70 -7.02
CA ILE A 227 28.47 -0.82 -8.45
C ILE A 227 29.38 0.30 -8.95
N VAL A 228 29.27 1.47 -8.32
CA VAL A 228 30.17 2.62 -8.44
C VAL A 228 30.35 3.21 -7.05
N PRO A 229 31.47 3.90 -6.75
CA PRO A 229 31.67 4.50 -5.44
C PRO A 229 30.46 5.33 -4.98
N GLY A 230 29.92 5.01 -3.80
CA GLY A 230 28.78 5.70 -3.21
C GLY A 230 27.40 5.17 -3.61
N MET A 231 27.29 4.19 -4.53
CA MET A 231 25.99 3.64 -4.95
C MET A 231 25.95 2.11 -4.95
N ILE A 232 25.04 1.57 -4.12
CA ILE A 232 24.72 0.14 -4.03
C ILE A 232 23.48 -0.15 -4.86
N VAL A 233 23.48 -1.25 -5.60
CA VAL A 233 22.30 -1.75 -6.33
C VAL A 233 21.76 -3.01 -5.68
N THR A 234 20.43 -3.14 -5.62
CA THR A 234 19.75 -4.29 -5.01
C THR A 234 18.43 -4.63 -5.72
N GLY A 235 17.85 -5.78 -5.39
CA GLY A 235 16.61 -6.25 -5.97
C GLY A 235 16.70 -6.45 -7.49
N MET A 236 15.58 -6.30 -8.19
CA MET A 236 15.51 -6.56 -9.63
C MET A 236 16.32 -5.57 -10.48
N GLU A 237 16.75 -4.44 -9.92
CA GLU A 237 17.66 -3.52 -10.62
C GLU A 237 19.05 -4.16 -10.84
N VAL A 238 19.44 -5.12 -9.99
CA VAL A 238 20.61 -5.99 -10.24
C VAL A 238 20.43 -6.78 -11.54
N ALA A 239 19.23 -7.30 -11.80
CA ALA A 239 18.96 -8.08 -13.01
C ALA A 239 19.07 -7.23 -14.27
N GLU A 240 18.65 -5.97 -14.21
CA GLU A 240 18.76 -5.02 -15.32
C GLU A 240 20.22 -4.68 -15.65
N VAL A 241 21.05 -4.42 -14.64
CA VAL A 241 22.46 -4.07 -14.90
C VAL A 241 23.32 -5.28 -15.27
N ASP A 242 23.15 -6.41 -14.58
CA ASP A 242 24.01 -7.58 -14.76
C ASP A 242 23.50 -8.55 -15.85
N GLY A 243 22.24 -8.41 -16.26
CA GLY A 243 21.58 -9.27 -17.24
C GLY A 243 21.15 -10.62 -16.69
N THR A 244 20.86 -10.71 -15.39
CA THR A 244 20.48 -11.97 -14.74
C THR A 244 19.07 -12.40 -15.16
N PRO A 245 18.72 -13.71 -15.05
CA PRO A 245 17.37 -14.19 -15.29
C PRO A 245 16.32 -13.51 -14.42
N ARG A 246 15.07 -13.47 -14.90
CA ARG A 246 13.90 -13.09 -14.08
C ARG A 246 13.53 -14.21 -13.10
N MET A 247 13.16 -13.86 -11.88
CA MET A 247 12.78 -14.82 -10.83
C MET A 247 11.28 -15.19 -10.79
N GLY A 248 10.45 -14.49 -11.56
CA GLY A 248 8.99 -14.66 -11.50
C GLY A 248 8.43 -14.30 -10.11
N PRO A 249 7.30 -14.89 -9.70
CA PRO A 249 6.64 -14.55 -8.44
C PRO A 249 7.21 -15.31 -7.23
N THR A 250 8.54 -15.46 -7.19
CA THR A 250 9.28 -15.80 -5.96
C THR A 250 9.86 -14.51 -5.40
N PHE A 251 10.04 -14.41 -4.07
CA PHE A 251 10.43 -13.15 -3.40
C PHE A 251 11.68 -13.26 -2.52
N GLY A 252 12.25 -14.46 -2.35
CA GLY A 252 13.37 -14.70 -1.42
C GLY A 252 14.59 -13.80 -1.68
N ALA A 253 14.97 -13.61 -2.95
CA ALA A 253 16.07 -12.70 -3.27
C ALA A 253 15.71 -11.23 -3.03
N MET A 254 14.47 -10.80 -3.21
CA MET A 254 14.10 -9.41 -2.91
C MET A 254 14.33 -9.09 -1.43
N LEU A 255 13.94 -10.01 -0.55
CA LEU A 255 14.14 -9.87 0.89
C LEU A 255 15.64 -9.85 1.24
N LEU A 256 16.38 -10.91 0.86
CA LEU A 256 17.78 -11.05 1.28
C LEU A 256 18.72 -10.05 0.59
N SER A 257 18.46 -9.67 -0.68
CA SER A 257 19.24 -8.62 -1.35
C SER A 257 19.02 -7.26 -0.71
N GLY A 258 17.79 -6.94 -0.31
CA GLY A 258 17.49 -5.72 0.42
C GLY A 258 18.24 -5.67 1.74
N LEU A 259 18.11 -6.71 2.58
CA LEU A 259 18.84 -6.78 3.85
C LEU A 259 20.37 -6.71 3.65
N LYS A 260 20.91 -7.41 2.64
CA LYS A 260 22.34 -7.33 2.29
C LYS A 260 22.75 -5.91 1.90
N ALA A 261 21.93 -5.19 1.12
CA ALA A 261 22.24 -3.82 0.71
C ALA A 261 22.25 -2.85 1.90
N GLY A 262 21.29 -2.97 2.81
CA GLY A 262 21.27 -2.21 4.06
C GLY A 262 22.51 -2.48 4.91
N ASP A 263 22.86 -3.77 5.11
CA ASP A 263 24.06 -4.16 5.85
C ASP A 263 25.36 -3.64 5.22
N LEU A 264 25.49 -3.70 3.89
CA LEU A 264 26.64 -3.16 3.17
C LEU A 264 26.77 -1.64 3.35
N ALA A 265 25.66 -0.90 3.30
CA ALA A 265 25.65 0.55 3.50
C ALA A 265 26.11 0.91 4.92
N VAL A 266 25.52 0.26 5.94
CA VAL A 266 25.92 0.45 7.35
C VAL A 266 27.39 0.10 7.56
N SER A 267 27.86 -1.01 6.98
CA SER A 267 29.26 -1.46 7.08
C SER A 267 30.23 -0.44 6.51
N LYS A 268 29.90 0.15 5.34
CA LYS A 268 30.71 1.21 4.75
C LYS A 268 30.78 2.48 5.58
N ILE A 269 29.66 2.88 6.20
CA ILE A 269 29.59 4.12 6.98
C ILE A 269 30.31 3.96 8.33
N THR A 270 30.16 2.80 8.97
CA THR A 270 30.68 2.55 10.32
C THR A 270 32.07 1.90 10.35
N GLY A 271 32.53 1.35 9.22
CA GLY A 271 33.78 0.60 9.14
C GLY A 271 33.71 -0.81 9.75
N ARG A 272 32.53 -1.28 10.17
CA ARG A 272 32.36 -2.67 10.61
C ARG A 272 32.41 -3.63 9.43
N GLU A 273 32.74 -4.88 9.71
CA GLU A 273 32.65 -5.94 8.70
C GLU A 273 31.18 -6.24 8.30
N PRO A 274 30.90 -6.52 7.02
CA PRO A 274 29.60 -6.99 6.56
C PRO A 274 29.18 -8.30 7.23
N ASN A 275 27.87 -8.45 7.43
CA ASN A 275 27.31 -9.60 8.12
C ASN A 275 27.49 -10.88 7.30
N ILE A 276 28.13 -11.88 7.92
CA ILE A 276 28.42 -13.18 7.32
C ILE A 276 27.15 -13.93 6.87
N ARG A 277 25.97 -13.60 7.41
CA ARG A 277 24.70 -14.27 7.06
C ARG A 277 24.32 -14.16 5.59
N PHE A 278 24.89 -13.20 4.86
CA PHE A 278 24.67 -13.02 3.42
C PHE A 278 25.73 -13.68 2.55
N LYS A 279 26.78 -14.22 3.16
CA LYS A 279 27.86 -14.92 2.45
C LYS A 279 27.41 -16.34 2.10
N ASP A 280 27.73 -16.77 0.88
CA ASP A 280 27.50 -18.14 0.40
C ASP A 280 26.05 -18.65 0.55
N VAL A 281 25.08 -17.74 0.57
CA VAL A 281 23.65 -18.07 0.60
C VAL A 281 23.27 -18.71 -0.74
N LYS A 282 22.58 -19.83 -0.65
CA LYS A 282 21.98 -20.53 -1.79
C LYS A 282 20.51 -20.78 -1.51
N PHE A 283 19.65 -20.38 -2.43
CA PHE A 283 18.22 -20.63 -2.31
C PHE A 283 17.91 -22.11 -2.59
N ALA A 284 17.02 -22.69 -1.79
CA ALA A 284 16.55 -24.05 -1.99
C ALA A 284 15.90 -24.20 -3.38
N PRO A 285 16.03 -25.35 -4.07
CA PRO A 285 15.54 -25.49 -5.44
C PRO A 285 14.01 -25.42 -5.50
N ILE A 286 13.49 -24.88 -6.61
CA ILE A 286 12.05 -24.80 -6.89
C ILE A 286 11.75 -25.20 -8.33
N LYS A 287 10.53 -25.66 -8.62
CA LYS A 287 10.02 -25.75 -9.99
C LYS A 287 9.01 -24.65 -10.23
N GLU A 288 9.04 -24.05 -11.41
CA GLU A 288 8.09 -23.02 -11.85
C GLU A 288 6.64 -23.50 -11.69
N SER A 289 6.39 -24.79 -11.97
CA SER A 289 5.06 -25.38 -11.83
C SER A 289 4.58 -25.47 -10.38
N ASP A 290 5.49 -25.58 -9.40
CA ASP A 290 5.11 -25.62 -7.98
C ASP A 290 4.60 -24.24 -7.55
N VAL A 291 5.29 -23.19 -8.00
CA VAL A 291 4.90 -21.79 -7.78
C VAL A 291 3.53 -21.50 -8.39
N ALA A 292 3.35 -21.86 -9.67
CA ALA A 292 2.08 -21.67 -10.37
C ALA A 292 0.93 -22.42 -9.68
N ARG A 293 1.10 -23.72 -9.39
CA ARG A 293 0.06 -24.54 -8.75
C ARG A 293 -0.32 -24.06 -7.37
N GLU A 294 0.66 -23.64 -6.56
CA GLU A 294 0.41 -23.23 -5.18
C GLU A 294 -0.41 -21.94 -5.11
N MET A 295 -0.07 -20.93 -5.91
CA MET A 295 -0.85 -19.69 -5.97
C MET A 295 -2.24 -19.93 -6.58
N THR A 296 -2.33 -20.65 -7.69
CA THR A 296 -3.63 -20.96 -8.34
C THR A 296 -4.55 -21.74 -7.41
N ARG A 297 -4.04 -22.76 -6.70
CA ARG A 297 -4.84 -23.57 -5.79
C ARG A 297 -5.42 -22.71 -4.68
N ARG A 298 -4.60 -21.88 -4.03
CA ARG A 298 -5.03 -21.00 -2.93
C ARG A 298 -6.04 -19.98 -3.40
N TYR A 299 -5.76 -19.28 -4.50
CA TYR A 299 -6.67 -18.26 -5.01
C TYR A 299 -8.00 -18.88 -5.47
N ARG A 300 -7.98 -20.07 -6.06
CA ARG A 300 -9.19 -20.85 -6.36
C ARG A 300 -9.97 -21.17 -5.08
N ASP A 301 -9.30 -21.66 -4.05
CA ASP A 301 -9.95 -22.02 -2.79
C ASP A 301 -10.57 -20.78 -2.12
N ASP A 302 -9.90 -19.64 -2.20
CA ASP A 302 -10.44 -18.35 -1.76
C ASP A 302 -11.67 -17.93 -2.58
N LEU A 303 -11.61 -18.02 -3.92
CA LEU A 303 -12.76 -17.71 -4.78
C LEU A 303 -13.97 -18.62 -4.48
N LEU A 304 -13.74 -19.91 -4.24
CA LEU A 304 -14.81 -20.85 -3.88
C LEU A 304 -15.38 -20.54 -2.50
N LYS A 305 -14.54 -20.22 -1.51
CA LYS A 305 -14.98 -19.87 -0.15
C LYS A 305 -15.80 -18.58 -0.14
N TYR A 306 -15.33 -17.54 -0.84
CA TYR A 306 -15.91 -16.19 -0.78
C TYR A 306 -16.93 -15.91 -1.90
N ALA A 307 -17.24 -16.89 -2.76
CA ALA A 307 -18.37 -16.83 -3.68
C ALA A 307 -19.70 -16.56 -2.96
N GLU A 308 -19.83 -17.03 -1.71
CA GLU A 308 -20.86 -16.57 -0.75
C GLU A 308 -20.16 -16.06 0.52
N SER A 309 -20.25 -14.76 0.77
CA SER A 309 -19.66 -14.10 1.94
C SER A 309 -20.74 -13.62 2.91
N ASP A 310 -20.42 -13.46 4.19
CA ASP A 310 -21.34 -12.76 5.10
C ASP A 310 -21.39 -11.28 4.76
N ILE A 311 -20.21 -10.68 4.56
CA ILE A 311 -20.06 -9.27 4.25
C ILE A 311 -19.08 -9.12 3.08
N ILE A 312 -19.44 -8.29 2.10
CA ILE A 312 -18.52 -7.79 1.08
C ILE A 312 -18.27 -6.31 1.33
N ILE A 313 -16.99 -5.91 1.40
CA ILE A 313 -16.57 -4.52 1.50
C ILE A 313 -15.96 -4.12 0.15
N VAL A 314 -16.43 -3.05 -0.45
CA VAL A 314 -15.93 -2.52 -1.72
C VAL A 314 -15.10 -1.27 -1.45
N GLY A 315 -13.82 -1.31 -1.82
CA GLY A 315 -12.83 -0.27 -1.59
C GLY A 315 -12.02 -0.50 -0.30
N GLY A 316 -10.74 -0.78 -0.44
CA GLY A 316 -9.74 -0.90 0.62
C GLY A 316 -9.12 0.43 1.04
N GLY A 317 -9.89 1.52 1.02
CA GLY A 317 -9.49 2.84 1.56
C GLY A 317 -9.60 2.91 3.08
N PRO A 318 -9.34 4.07 3.72
CA PRO A 318 -9.33 4.19 5.18
C PRO A 318 -10.65 3.79 5.85
N ALA A 319 -11.80 4.12 5.24
CA ALA A 319 -13.11 3.70 5.76
C ALA A 319 -13.36 2.20 5.60
N GLY A 320 -13.05 1.62 4.43
CA GLY A 320 -13.21 0.19 4.18
C GLY A 320 -12.27 -0.67 5.04
N LEU A 321 -11.02 -0.24 5.23
CA LEU A 321 -10.06 -0.89 6.12
C LEU A 321 -10.50 -0.82 7.58
N SER A 322 -11.02 0.32 8.04
CA SER A 322 -11.55 0.45 9.40
C SER A 322 -12.79 -0.44 9.61
N ALA A 323 -13.69 -0.50 8.63
CA ALA A 323 -14.83 -1.43 8.67
C ALA A 323 -14.37 -2.90 8.70
N ALA A 324 -13.42 -3.27 7.83
CA ALA A 324 -12.86 -4.61 7.78
C ALA A 324 -12.17 -5.00 9.09
N TYR A 325 -11.42 -4.07 9.69
CA TYR A 325 -10.75 -4.26 10.98
C TYR A 325 -11.75 -4.54 12.10
N GLU A 326 -12.81 -3.74 12.24
CA GLU A 326 -13.86 -4.02 13.23
C GLU A 326 -14.56 -5.37 12.99
N LEU A 327 -14.88 -5.69 11.72
CA LEU A 327 -15.54 -6.96 11.39
C LEU A 327 -14.64 -8.17 11.60
N SER A 328 -13.31 -8.01 11.48
CA SER A 328 -12.33 -9.06 11.74
C SER A 328 -12.34 -9.53 13.20
N LYS A 329 -12.81 -8.70 14.13
CA LYS A 329 -12.99 -9.04 15.56
C LYS A 329 -14.11 -10.08 15.79
N HIS A 330 -14.87 -10.42 14.75
CA HIS A 330 -15.93 -11.42 14.76
C HIS A 330 -15.54 -12.65 13.91
N PRO A 331 -14.81 -13.63 14.48
CA PRO A 331 -14.16 -14.72 13.72
C PRO A 331 -15.13 -15.65 12.98
N ASN A 332 -16.43 -15.63 13.34
CA ASN A 332 -17.46 -16.43 12.68
C ASN A 332 -17.98 -15.83 11.36
N LEU A 333 -17.55 -14.62 10.99
CA LEU A 333 -17.98 -13.95 9.76
C LEU A 333 -16.95 -14.12 8.65
N ASN A 334 -17.40 -14.49 7.46
CA ASN A 334 -16.59 -14.41 6.24
C ASN A 334 -16.70 -13.01 5.61
N VAL A 335 -15.60 -12.26 5.61
CA VAL A 335 -15.55 -10.88 5.08
C VAL A 335 -14.64 -10.84 3.85
N ALA A 336 -15.20 -10.53 2.68
CA ALA A 336 -14.42 -10.28 1.48
C ALA A 336 -14.21 -8.77 1.29
N LEU A 337 -12.95 -8.34 1.23
CA LEU A 337 -12.55 -6.97 0.93
C LEU A 337 -12.07 -6.88 -0.52
N ILE A 338 -12.83 -6.19 -1.37
CA ILE A 338 -12.56 -6.03 -2.80
C ILE A 338 -11.91 -4.67 -3.04
N GLU A 339 -10.72 -4.65 -3.64
CA GLU A 339 -9.96 -3.44 -3.91
C GLU A 339 -9.52 -3.38 -5.37
N ALA A 340 -9.85 -2.28 -6.05
CA ALA A 340 -9.56 -2.11 -7.46
C ALA A 340 -8.06 -1.93 -7.73
N GLY A 341 -7.34 -1.20 -6.88
CA GLY A 341 -5.91 -1.01 -6.96
C GLY A 341 -5.12 -2.28 -6.69
N VAL A 342 -3.93 -2.39 -7.27
CA VAL A 342 -2.96 -3.41 -6.86
C VAL A 342 -2.54 -3.18 -5.40
N ALA A 343 -2.27 -1.93 -5.04
CA ALA A 343 -2.04 -1.53 -3.65
C ALA A 343 -3.35 -1.11 -2.97
N PRO A 344 -3.76 -1.74 -1.86
CA PRO A 344 -4.84 -1.22 -1.01
C PRO A 344 -4.40 0.05 -0.27
N GLY A 345 -5.28 0.64 0.54
CA GLY A 345 -5.06 1.85 1.33
C GLY A 345 -5.74 3.10 0.76
N GLY A 346 -6.15 3.06 -0.51
CA GLY A 346 -6.79 4.19 -1.19
C GLY A 346 -5.96 5.48 -1.07
N GLY A 347 -6.60 6.57 -0.62
CA GLY A 347 -5.95 7.86 -0.43
C GLY A 347 -5.13 8.02 0.87
N ALA A 348 -5.07 7.00 1.74
CA ALA A 348 -4.45 7.12 3.07
C ALA A 348 -2.93 6.84 3.09
N TRP A 349 -2.25 6.95 1.96
CA TRP A 349 -0.78 6.83 1.89
C TRP A 349 -0.05 8.16 2.06
N VAL A 350 -0.75 9.27 1.85
CA VAL A 350 -0.24 10.64 2.01
C VAL A 350 -1.30 11.50 2.71
N GLY A 351 -0.87 12.60 3.30
CA GLY A 351 -1.73 13.72 3.68
C GLY A 351 -2.03 14.64 2.49
N GLY A 352 -2.38 15.90 2.80
CA GLY A 352 -2.68 16.90 1.78
C GLY A 352 -1.46 17.29 0.95
N GLN A 353 -1.66 17.52 -0.36
CA GLN A 353 -0.63 18.05 -1.26
C GLN A 353 0.66 17.22 -1.30
N LEU A 354 0.53 15.88 -1.20
CA LEU A 354 1.64 14.92 -1.18
C LEU A 354 2.53 14.98 0.08
N PHE A 355 2.15 15.74 1.10
CA PHE A 355 2.83 15.71 2.40
C PHE A 355 2.56 14.40 3.14
N SER A 356 3.41 14.03 4.11
CA SER A 356 3.34 12.72 4.76
C SER A 356 2.30 12.63 5.88
N GLY A 357 2.14 13.70 6.67
CA GLY A 357 1.40 13.66 7.94
C GLY A 357 -0.07 13.28 7.79
N MET A 358 -0.60 12.58 8.77
CA MET A 358 -2.03 12.22 8.85
C MET A 358 -2.65 12.87 10.08
N ILE A 359 -3.61 13.75 9.84
CA ILE A 359 -4.35 14.45 10.89
C ILE A 359 -5.63 13.68 11.21
N VAL A 360 -5.85 13.42 12.50
CA VAL A 360 -7.04 12.74 13.01
C VAL A 360 -7.64 13.61 14.10
N ARG A 361 -8.84 14.15 13.86
CA ARG A 361 -9.56 14.94 14.87
C ARG A 361 -10.07 14.09 16.02
N LYS A 362 -10.07 14.65 17.22
CA LYS A 362 -10.62 13.97 18.39
C LYS A 362 -12.16 13.89 18.28
N PRO A 363 -12.81 12.84 18.81
CA PRO A 363 -12.23 11.72 19.55
C PRO A 363 -11.87 10.48 18.68
N ALA A 364 -11.47 10.65 17.40
CA ALA A 364 -11.16 9.50 16.54
C ALA A 364 -9.76 8.88 16.74
N GLN A 365 -8.97 9.37 17.70
CA GLN A 365 -7.66 8.80 18.04
C GLN A 365 -7.74 7.41 18.68
N ASP A 366 -8.90 7.01 19.21
CA ASP A 366 -9.06 5.71 19.90
C ASP A 366 -8.63 4.50 19.04
N ILE A 367 -8.86 4.55 17.73
CA ILE A 367 -8.40 3.48 16.81
C ILE A 367 -6.88 3.49 16.65
N LEU A 368 -6.22 4.64 16.76
CA LEU A 368 -4.77 4.73 16.75
C LEU A 368 -4.19 4.09 18.01
N ASP A 369 -4.83 4.32 19.17
CA ASP A 369 -4.47 3.69 20.43
C ASP A 369 -4.63 2.16 20.35
N GLU A 370 -5.76 1.67 19.81
CA GLU A 370 -6.00 0.23 19.62
C GLU A 370 -4.98 -0.41 18.67
N LEU A 371 -4.57 0.31 17.63
CA LEU A 371 -3.54 -0.14 16.68
C LEU A 371 -2.11 0.04 17.19
N GLU A 372 -1.93 0.69 18.36
CA GLU A 372 -0.64 1.02 18.97
C GLU A 372 0.22 1.92 18.04
N ILE A 373 -0.42 2.89 17.38
CA ILE A 373 0.25 3.85 16.50
C ILE A 373 0.59 5.11 17.28
N GLU A 374 1.87 5.47 17.33
CA GLU A 374 2.31 6.73 17.92
C GLU A 374 1.83 7.94 17.12
N TYR A 375 1.39 8.97 17.84
CA TYR A 375 1.00 10.26 17.30
C TYR A 375 1.46 11.41 18.20
N VAL A 376 1.52 12.61 17.63
CA VAL A 376 1.73 13.84 18.37
C VAL A 376 0.37 14.43 18.75
N GLU A 377 0.12 14.53 20.05
CA GLU A 377 -1.07 15.15 20.62
C GLU A 377 -1.10 16.67 20.33
N LYS A 378 -2.25 17.18 19.89
CA LYS A 378 -2.59 18.61 19.86
C LYS A 378 -3.91 18.81 20.61
N ASP A 379 -4.37 20.06 20.73
CA ASP A 379 -5.57 20.38 21.51
C ASP A 379 -6.81 19.61 21.01
N ASN A 380 -7.13 19.73 19.72
CA ASN A 380 -8.38 19.23 19.12
C ASN A 380 -8.18 18.06 18.12
N PHE A 381 -6.92 17.67 17.87
CA PHE A 381 -6.57 16.62 16.93
C PHE A 381 -5.23 15.98 17.31
N VAL A 382 -4.89 14.90 16.62
CA VAL A 382 -3.59 14.24 16.72
C VAL A 382 -2.95 14.13 15.35
N VAL A 383 -1.62 13.99 15.33
CA VAL A 383 -0.83 13.92 14.09
C VAL A 383 -0.01 12.65 14.08
N VAL A 384 -0.35 11.71 13.20
CA VAL A 384 0.52 10.57 12.89
C VAL A 384 1.61 11.07 11.93
N LYS A 385 2.87 10.77 12.25
CA LYS A 385 4.03 11.29 11.50
C LYS A 385 4.00 10.98 10.00
N HIS A 386 3.34 9.89 9.62
CA HIS A 386 3.13 9.53 8.23
C HIS A 386 1.83 8.71 8.05
N ALA A 387 0.98 9.07 7.08
CA ALA A 387 -0.23 8.33 6.74
C ALA A 387 0.03 6.84 6.39
N ALA A 388 1.17 6.54 5.76
CA ALA A 388 1.62 5.19 5.50
C ALA A 388 1.79 4.33 6.77
N LEU A 389 2.14 4.93 7.92
CA LEU A 389 2.26 4.20 9.19
C LEU A 389 0.90 3.69 9.65
N PHE A 390 -0.15 4.51 9.57
CA PHE A 390 -1.51 4.07 9.86
C PHE A 390 -1.96 2.98 8.89
N THR A 391 -1.89 3.25 7.60
CA THR A 391 -2.44 2.38 6.56
C THR A 391 -1.76 1.01 6.54
N SER A 392 -0.45 0.97 6.69
CA SER A 392 0.30 -0.28 6.74
C SER A 392 0.07 -1.06 8.04
N THR A 393 -0.05 -0.39 9.18
CA THR A 393 -0.34 -1.04 10.48
C THR A 393 -1.71 -1.70 10.47
N ILE A 394 -2.77 -1.00 10.05
CA ILE A 394 -4.12 -1.57 10.01
C ILE A 394 -4.22 -2.73 9.01
N LEU A 395 -3.59 -2.62 7.84
CA LEU A 395 -3.50 -3.71 6.86
C LEU A 395 -2.77 -4.93 7.42
N SER A 396 -1.64 -4.73 8.11
CA SER A 396 -0.86 -5.81 8.71
C SER A 396 -1.65 -6.55 9.77
N LYS A 397 -2.31 -5.85 10.70
CA LYS A 397 -3.15 -6.48 11.73
C LYS A 397 -4.37 -7.16 11.12
N LEU A 398 -5.03 -6.54 10.15
CA LEU A 398 -6.20 -7.09 9.45
C LEU A 398 -5.88 -8.40 8.71
N LEU A 399 -4.81 -8.43 7.91
CA LEU A 399 -4.50 -9.57 7.04
C LEU A 399 -3.89 -10.77 7.78
N GLN A 400 -3.64 -10.65 9.09
CA GLN A 400 -3.32 -11.79 9.95
C GLN A 400 -4.56 -12.56 10.40
N THR A 401 -5.76 -12.00 10.25
CA THR A 401 -7.01 -12.66 10.60
C THR A 401 -7.41 -13.69 9.54
N GLU A 402 -8.01 -14.80 9.95
CA GLU A 402 -8.39 -15.90 9.04
C GLU A 402 -9.74 -15.67 8.34
N ASN A 403 -10.52 -14.72 8.85
CA ASN A 403 -11.92 -14.50 8.47
C ASN A 403 -12.10 -13.31 7.51
N VAL A 404 -11.01 -12.61 7.17
CA VAL A 404 -10.98 -11.56 6.15
C VAL A 404 -10.13 -11.98 4.96
N LYS A 405 -10.64 -11.76 3.75
CA LYS A 405 -9.89 -11.98 2.49
C LYS A 405 -9.83 -10.71 1.66
N LEU A 406 -8.61 -10.26 1.37
CA LEU A 406 -8.36 -9.19 0.41
C LEU A 406 -8.26 -9.74 -1.02
N PHE A 407 -9.13 -9.23 -1.90
CA PHE A 407 -9.08 -9.36 -3.35
C PHE A 407 -8.70 -8.01 -3.95
N ASN A 408 -7.40 -7.70 -3.93
CA ASN A 408 -6.85 -6.52 -4.60
C ASN A 408 -6.69 -6.76 -6.12
N ALA A 409 -6.45 -5.69 -6.88
CA ALA A 409 -6.48 -5.67 -8.35
C ALA A 409 -7.82 -6.16 -8.96
N THR A 410 -8.90 -6.10 -8.18
CA THR A 410 -10.24 -6.59 -8.54
C THR A 410 -11.24 -5.45 -8.40
N ALA A 411 -11.90 -5.07 -9.49
CA ALA A 411 -12.91 -4.02 -9.51
C ALA A 411 -14.31 -4.60 -9.36
N VAL A 412 -15.21 -3.84 -8.74
CA VAL A 412 -16.65 -4.08 -8.78
C VAL A 412 -17.24 -3.27 -9.93
N GLU A 413 -17.78 -3.96 -10.92
CA GLU A 413 -18.38 -3.38 -12.12
C GLU A 413 -19.89 -3.14 -11.97
N ASP A 414 -20.55 -3.97 -11.14
CA ASP A 414 -22.00 -3.91 -10.91
C ASP A 414 -22.38 -4.53 -9.55
N LEU A 415 -23.66 -4.43 -9.19
CA LEU A 415 -24.26 -5.00 -7.98
C LEU A 415 -25.20 -6.15 -8.36
N ILE A 416 -25.26 -7.19 -7.53
CA ILE A 416 -26.31 -8.21 -7.64
C ILE A 416 -27.54 -7.69 -6.91
N ILE A 417 -28.63 -7.43 -7.64
CA ILE A 417 -29.87 -6.88 -7.10
C ILE A 417 -31.03 -7.85 -7.38
N LYS A 418 -31.67 -8.34 -6.31
CA LYS A 418 -32.84 -9.24 -6.39
C LYS A 418 -33.99 -8.56 -5.65
N SER A 419 -35.09 -8.26 -6.34
CA SER A 419 -36.29 -7.61 -5.77
C SER A 419 -35.99 -6.32 -4.99
N GLY A 420 -35.09 -5.47 -5.53
CA GLY A 420 -34.68 -4.20 -4.89
C GLY A 420 -33.72 -4.35 -3.72
N VAL A 421 -33.26 -5.57 -3.40
CA VAL A 421 -32.29 -5.85 -2.34
C VAL A 421 -30.93 -6.13 -2.98
N VAL A 422 -29.90 -5.43 -2.51
CA VAL A 422 -28.50 -5.73 -2.88
C VAL A 422 -28.08 -7.01 -2.15
N CYS A 423 -27.62 -8.00 -2.89
CA CYS A 423 -27.24 -9.32 -2.38
C CYS A 423 -25.85 -9.77 -2.86
N GLY A 424 -25.01 -8.85 -3.32
CA GLY A 424 -23.66 -9.17 -3.78
C GLY A 424 -23.12 -8.15 -4.77
N VAL A 425 -21.99 -8.51 -5.37
CA VAL A 425 -21.24 -7.69 -6.33
C VAL A 425 -20.87 -8.49 -7.57
N VAL A 426 -20.71 -7.77 -8.67
CA VAL A 426 -20.21 -8.27 -9.95
C VAL A 426 -18.78 -7.77 -10.09
N THR A 427 -17.83 -8.68 -10.18
CA THR A 427 -16.39 -8.41 -10.07
C THR A 427 -15.63 -8.78 -11.32
N ASN A 428 -14.59 -8.02 -11.65
CA ASN A 428 -13.62 -8.39 -12.67
C ASN A 428 -12.21 -7.96 -12.26
N TRP A 429 -11.18 -8.42 -12.96
CA TRP A 429 -9.86 -7.81 -12.82
C TRP A 429 -9.92 -6.35 -13.22
N THR A 430 -9.34 -5.45 -12.44
CA THR A 430 -9.42 -4.00 -12.68
C THR A 430 -8.92 -3.60 -14.07
N VAL A 431 -7.88 -4.29 -14.56
CA VAL A 431 -7.35 -4.04 -15.91
C VAL A 431 -8.31 -4.48 -17.02
N VAL A 432 -9.15 -5.50 -16.77
CA VAL A 432 -10.21 -5.93 -17.68
C VAL A 432 -11.33 -4.87 -17.70
N SER A 433 -11.74 -4.37 -16.53
CA SER A 433 -12.74 -3.30 -16.42
C SER A 433 -12.35 -2.04 -17.18
N HIS A 434 -11.08 -1.63 -17.14
CA HIS A 434 -10.56 -0.49 -17.93
C HIS A 434 -10.40 -0.78 -19.43
N ALA A 435 -10.49 -2.04 -19.84
CA ALA A 435 -10.27 -2.50 -21.21
C ALA A 435 -11.58 -2.86 -21.95
N HIS A 436 -12.74 -2.76 -21.30
CA HIS A 436 -14.03 -2.83 -21.99
C HIS A 436 -14.06 -1.84 -23.17
N GLY A 437 -14.48 -2.32 -24.33
CA GLY A 437 -14.44 -1.57 -25.60
C GLY A 437 -13.10 -1.59 -26.35
N LYS A 438 -12.04 -2.21 -25.80
CA LYS A 438 -10.74 -2.37 -26.46
C LYS A 438 -10.42 -3.81 -26.88
N GLN A 439 -11.24 -4.77 -26.46
CA GLN A 439 -11.14 -6.20 -26.75
C GLN A 439 -12.54 -6.77 -26.98
N SER A 440 -12.62 -8.05 -27.39
CA SER A 440 -13.86 -8.81 -27.30
C SER A 440 -14.42 -8.78 -25.86
N CYS A 441 -15.73 -8.99 -25.70
CA CYS A 441 -16.36 -8.99 -24.39
C CYS A 441 -15.69 -9.99 -23.44
N MET A 442 -15.44 -9.55 -22.21
CA MET A 442 -14.83 -10.34 -21.14
C MET A 442 -15.75 -10.28 -19.92
N ASP A 443 -16.68 -11.24 -19.85
CA ASP A 443 -17.71 -11.25 -18.83
C ASP A 443 -17.12 -11.27 -17.41
N PRO A 444 -17.78 -10.61 -16.45
CA PRO A 444 -17.35 -10.59 -15.06
C PRO A 444 -17.68 -11.90 -14.32
N GLN A 445 -17.13 -12.02 -13.11
CA GLN A 445 -17.53 -12.99 -12.09
C GLN A 445 -18.51 -12.37 -11.08
N VAL A 446 -19.08 -13.18 -10.20
CA VAL A 446 -20.06 -12.74 -9.19
C VAL A 446 -19.70 -13.26 -7.79
N MET A 447 -19.99 -12.46 -6.77
CA MET A 447 -19.89 -12.85 -5.36
C MET A 447 -21.15 -12.43 -4.61
N GLU A 448 -21.85 -13.38 -4.00
CA GLU A 448 -23.06 -13.14 -3.20
C GLU A 448 -22.69 -12.75 -1.76
N SER A 449 -23.53 -11.93 -1.12
CA SER A 449 -23.38 -11.60 0.29
C SER A 449 -24.68 -11.25 1.00
N LYS A 450 -24.68 -11.35 2.33
CA LYS A 450 -25.81 -10.89 3.15
C LYS A 450 -25.87 -9.37 3.19
N VAL A 451 -24.71 -8.71 3.25
CA VAL A 451 -24.57 -7.25 3.31
C VAL A 451 -23.35 -6.80 2.49
N VAL A 452 -23.53 -5.76 1.69
CA VAL A 452 -22.43 -5.04 1.02
C VAL A 452 -22.15 -3.73 1.78
N ILE A 453 -20.89 -3.45 2.09
CA ILE A 453 -20.42 -2.13 2.53
C ILE A 453 -19.68 -1.48 1.37
N SER A 454 -20.21 -0.39 0.84
CA SER A 454 -19.57 0.40 -0.21
C SER A 454 -18.79 1.56 0.41
N SER A 455 -17.49 1.56 0.16
CA SER A 455 -16.53 2.56 0.65
C SER A 455 -15.58 3.00 -0.47
N CYS A 456 -16.11 3.17 -1.68
CA CYS A 456 -15.36 3.45 -2.91
C CYS A 456 -14.78 4.87 -2.99
N GLY A 457 -14.87 5.65 -1.92
CA GLY A 457 -14.46 7.05 -1.90
C GLY A 457 -15.22 7.90 -2.91
N HIS A 458 -14.60 8.97 -3.39
CA HIS A 458 -15.22 9.95 -4.29
C HIS A 458 -14.41 10.21 -5.57
N ASP A 459 -13.18 9.71 -5.65
CA ASP A 459 -12.19 10.08 -6.67
C ASP A 459 -11.81 8.89 -7.56
N GLY A 460 -11.21 9.20 -8.71
CA GLY A 460 -10.72 8.22 -9.66
C GLY A 460 -11.83 7.49 -10.44
N PRO A 461 -11.44 6.54 -11.30
CA PRO A 461 -12.37 5.86 -12.22
C PRO A 461 -13.44 5.02 -11.51
N PHE A 462 -13.17 4.57 -10.28
CA PHE A 462 -14.11 3.78 -9.47
C PHE A 462 -14.70 4.58 -8.29
N GLY A 463 -14.45 5.90 -8.22
CA GLY A 463 -14.95 6.76 -7.16
C GLY A 463 -16.48 6.76 -7.12
N ALA A 464 -17.03 6.50 -5.94
CA ALA A 464 -18.48 6.45 -5.68
C ALA A 464 -19.26 5.46 -6.57
N SER A 465 -18.62 4.37 -7.00
CA SER A 465 -19.20 3.42 -7.95
C SER A 465 -20.50 2.78 -7.45
N GLY A 466 -20.61 2.47 -6.16
CA GLY A 466 -21.78 1.84 -5.57
C GLY A 466 -23.00 2.77 -5.61
N VAL A 467 -22.84 4.00 -5.14
CA VAL A 467 -23.96 4.97 -5.11
C VAL A 467 -24.33 5.46 -6.50
N LYS A 468 -23.35 5.65 -7.40
CA LYS A 468 -23.61 5.94 -8.82
C LYS A 468 -24.43 4.83 -9.46
N ARG A 469 -24.11 3.57 -9.15
CA ARG A 469 -24.84 2.43 -9.70
C ARG A 469 -26.27 2.36 -9.15
N LEU A 470 -26.47 2.54 -7.84
CA LEU A 470 -27.81 2.57 -7.23
C LEU A 470 -28.70 3.66 -7.86
N ALA A 471 -28.15 4.85 -8.11
CA ALA A 471 -28.87 5.93 -8.79
C ALA A 471 -29.22 5.55 -10.23
N GLN A 472 -28.28 4.95 -10.97
CA GLN A 472 -28.49 4.53 -12.36
C GLN A 472 -29.61 3.49 -12.50
N VAL A 473 -29.76 2.58 -11.52
CA VAL A 473 -30.83 1.56 -11.52
C VAL A 473 -32.12 2.03 -10.84
N GLY A 474 -32.18 3.28 -10.37
CA GLY A 474 -33.37 3.90 -9.80
C GLY A 474 -33.72 3.45 -8.37
N LEU A 475 -32.75 2.94 -7.60
CA LEU A 475 -32.97 2.58 -6.20
C LEU A 475 -32.75 3.76 -5.22
N ILE A 476 -32.06 4.80 -5.67
CA ILE A 476 -31.90 6.08 -4.94
C ILE A 476 -32.04 7.25 -5.93
N ASP A 477 -32.18 8.46 -5.39
CA ASP A 477 -32.26 9.67 -6.20
C ASP A 477 -30.96 9.94 -6.98
N ALA A 478 -31.12 10.50 -8.20
CA ALA A 478 -30.00 10.80 -9.09
C ALA A 478 -29.17 12.03 -8.66
N HIS A 479 -29.62 12.79 -7.66
CA HIS A 479 -28.92 13.97 -7.16
C HIS A 479 -27.80 13.59 -6.18
N ILE A 480 -26.79 12.91 -6.71
CA ILE A 480 -25.53 12.62 -6.03
C ILE A 480 -24.50 13.72 -6.32
N GLY A 481 -23.68 14.07 -5.34
CA GLY A 481 -22.60 15.04 -5.54
C GLY A 481 -22.06 15.65 -4.25
N MET A 482 -20.79 15.40 -3.98
CA MET A 482 -20.02 16.07 -2.92
C MET A 482 -19.96 17.60 -3.12
N LYS A 483 -20.16 18.37 -2.04
CA LYS A 483 -20.07 19.84 -2.00
C LYS A 483 -18.63 20.32 -1.74
N ALA A 484 -18.48 21.64 -1.64
CA ALA A 484 -17.23 22.32 -1.30
C ALA A 484 -16.64 21.85 0.05
N LEU A 485 -15.38 22.23 0.30
CA LEU A 485 -14.68 21.87 1.52
C LEU A 485 -15.16 22.70 2.72
N ASP A 486 -15.46 22.01 3.82
CA ASP A 486 -15.74 22.56 5.15
C ASP A 486 -15.38 21.46 6.15
N MET A 487 -14.22 21.58 6.82
CA MET A 487 -13.70 20.50 7.67
C MET A 487 -14.61 20.21 8.85
N VAL A 488 -15.15 21.25 9.48
CA VAL A 488 -15.91 21.12 10.72
C VAL A 488 -17.21 20.37 10.44
N SER A 489 -18.00 20.83 9.47
CA SER A 489 -19.28 20.18 9.17
C SER A 489 -19.09 18.85 8.43
N SER A 490 -18.05 18.70 7.60
CA SER A 490 -17.87 17.51 6.78
C SER A 490 -17.67 16.24 7.59
N GLU A 491 -16.80 16.25 8.61
CA GLU A 491 -16.47 15.02 9.33
C GLU A 491 -17.65 14.46 10.13
N ASP A 492 -18.40 15.31 10.81
CA ASP A 492 -19.65 14.92 11.47
C ASP A 492 -20.68 14.39 10.43
N ASN A 493 -20.81 15.09 9.30
CA ASN A 493 -21.74 14.71 8.22
C ASN A 493 -21.40 13.37 7.58
N VAL A 494 -20.11 13.02 7.43
CA VAL A 494 -19.68 11.72 6.91
C VAL A 494 -20.14 10.60 7.82
N VAL A 495 -19.88 10.74 9.12
CA VAL A 495 -20.28 9.73 10.12
C VAL A 495 -21.81 9.65 10.17
N ALA A 496 -22.52 10.78 10.17
CA ALA A 496 -23.98 10.82 10.13
C ALA A 496 -24.55 10.15 8.86
N SER A 497 -23.95 10.41 7.70
CA SER A 497 -24.39 9.90 6.40
C SER A 497 -24.08 8.42 6.20
N THR A 498 -23.18 7.84 7.00
CA THR A 498 -22.92 6.40 7.01
C THR A 498 -24.16 5.66 7.47
N ARG A 499 -24.77 4.88 6.58
CA ARG A 499 -26.08 4.25 6.83
C ARG A 499 -26.31 3.06 5.91
N LEU A 500 -27.28 2.23 6.27
CA LEU A 500 -27.94 1.32 5.32
C LEU A 500 -28.70 2.17 4.30
N ILE A 501 -28.16 2.32 3.09
CA ILE A 501 -28.72 3.23 2.08
C ILE A 501 -29.91 2.60 1.36
N VAL A 502 -29.83 1.30 1.10
CA VAL A 502 -30.91 0.45 0.57
C VAL A 502 -30.83 -0.92 1.26
N PRO A 503 -31.88 -1.75 1.22
CA PRO A 503 -31.82 -3.10 1.77
C PRO A 503 -30.62 -3.88 1.23
N GLY A 504 -29.75 -4.34 2.13
CA GLY A 504 -28.55 -5.13 1.81
C GLY A 504 -27.30 -4.32 1.46
N MET A 505 -27.34 -2.99 1.42
CA MET A 505 -26.15 -2.17 1.14
C MET A 505 -26.00 -0.99 2.10
N ILE A 506 -24.83 -0.90 2.72
CA ILE A 506 -24.37 0.19 3.55
C ILE A 506 -23.40 1.04 2.73
N VAL A 507 -23.43 2.36 2.92
CA VAL A 507 -22.43 3.27 2.36
C VAL A 507 -21.62 3.91 3.48
N ALA A 508 -20.30 4.04 3.27
CA ALA A 508 -19.35 4.57 4.24
C ALA A 508 -18.29 5.48 3.58
N GLY A 509 -17.58 6.23 4.43
CA GLY A 509 -16.54 7.16 4.03
C GLY A 509 -17.06 8.27 3.11
N MET A 510 -16.19 8.76 2.23
CA MET A 510 -16.55 9.83 1.30
C MET A 510 -17.63 9.45 0.28
N GLU A 511 -17.85 8.16 0.03
CA GLU A 511 -18.96 7.73 -0.82
C GLU A 511 -20.33 8.02 -0.17
N ALA A 512 -20.40 8.00 1.17
CA ALA A 512 -21.61 8.37 1.89
C ALA A 512 -21.95 9.85 1.71
N VAL A 513 -20.91 10.69 1.58
CA VAL A 513 -21.03 12.14 1.32
C VAL A 513 -21.54 12.39 -0.10
N GLU A 514 -21.04 11.65 -1.08
CA GLU A 514 -21.53 11.71 -2.47
C GLU A 514 -23.03 11.41 -2.55
N ALA A 515 -23.51 10.40 -1.80
CA ALA A 515 -24.94 10.09 -1.74
C ALA A 515 -25.78 11.11 -0.95
N ALA A 516 -25.20 11.83 0.01
CA ALA A 516 -25.93 12.76 0.89
C ALA A 516 -25.85 14.23 0.45
N GLY A 517 -24.96 14.56 -0.48
CA GLY A 517 -24.72 15.96 -0.87
C GLY A 517 -24.05 16.78 0.23
N GLY A 518 -23.11 16.18 0.96
CA GLY A 518 -22.38 16.83 2.07
C GLY A 518 -21.08 17.51 1.63
N ALA A 519 -20.50 18.33 2.52
CA ALA A 519 -19.19 18.93 2.32
C ALA A 519 -18.07 17.88 2.40
N ARG A 520 -16.91 18.17 1.79
CA ARG A 520 -15.68 17.36 1.91
C ARG A 520 -14.76 17.88 3.02
N MET A 521 -13.96 17.02 3.64
CA MET A 521 -13.04 17.43 4.71
C MET A 521 -11.62 17.72 4.25
N GLY A 522 -11.20 17.24 3.08
CA GLY A 522 -9.81 17.39 2.63
C GLY A 522 -8.84 16.54 3.47
N PRO A 523 -7.67 17.04 3.87
CA PRO A 523 -6.58 16.21 4.43
C PRO A 523 -6.69 15.94 5.95
N THR A 524 -7.88 15.56 6.41
CA THR A 524 -8.14 15.01 7.76
C THR A 524 -8.90 13.69 7.61
N PHE A 525 -8.63 12.73 8.50
CA PHE A 525 -9.01 11.33 8.29
C PHE A 525 -9.94 10.76 9.38
N GLY A 526 -10.20 11.47 10.47
CA GLY A 526 -10.95 10.95 11.62
C GLY A 526 -12.32 10.40 11.22
N ALA A 527 -13.06 11.12 10.38
CA ALA A 527 -14.35 10.69 9.87
C ALA A 527 -14.30 9.43 9.03
N MET A 528 -13.21 9.17 8.29
CA MET A 528 -13.08 7.91 7.54
C MET A 528 -13.03 6.72 8.49
N LEU A 529 -12.26 6.85 9.57
CA LEU A 529 -12.05 5.77 10.54
C LEU A 529 -13.35 5.45 11.27
N VAL A 530 -13.98 6.48 11.84
CA VAL A 530 -15.23 6.36 12.59
C VAL A 530 -16.39 5.92 11.70
N SER A 531 -16.44 6.41 10.46
CA SER A 531 -17.42 5.96 9.47
C SER A 531 -17.27 4.47 9.17
N GLY A 532 -16.05 3.97 9.00
CA GLY A 532 -15.80 2.54 8.86
C GLY A 532 -16.28 1.73 10.05
N GLN A 533 -15.97 2.18 11.27
CA GLN A 533 -16.43 1.53 12.50
C GLN A 533 -17.96 1.51 12.62
N LYS A 534 -18.63 2.62 12.27
CA LYS A 534 -20.10 2.69 12.22
C LYS A 534 -20.67 1.74 11.16
N ALA A 535 -20.05 1.66 9.98
CA ALA A 535 -20.49 0.76 8.91
C ALA A 535 -20.40 -0.72 9.33
N ALA A 536 -19.32 -1.11 10.03
CA ALA A 536 -19.19 -2.44 10.61
C ALA A 536 -20.32 -2.77 11.59
N ARG A 537 -20.63 -1.85 12.52
CA ARG A 537 -21.74 -2.01 13.47
C ARG A 537 -23.08 -2.23 12.75
N LEU A 538 -23.38 -1.37 11.77
CA LEU A 538 -24.61 -1.47 10.97
C LEU A 538 -24.69 -2.81 10.21
N ALA A 539 -23.56 -3.33 9.72
CA ALA A 539 -23.52 -4.63 9.05
C ALA A 539 -23.82 -5.79 10.01
N LEU A 540 -23.28 -5.74 11.23
CA LEU A 540 -23.57 -6.73 12.28
C LEU A 540 -25.05 -6.73 12.68
N GLU A 541 -25.66 -5.55 12.79
CA GLU A 541 -27.10 -5.41 13.06
C GLU A 541 -27.95 -5.97 11.92
N ALA A 542 -27.60 -5.66 10.67
CA ALA A 542 -28.31 -6.16 9.49
C ALA A 542 -28.21 -7.68 9.34
N ILE A 543 -27.08 -8.30 9.71
CA ILE A 543 -26.92 -9.76 9.67
C ILE A 543 -27.76 -10.44 10.75
N LYS A 544 -27.78 -9.92 11.98
CA LYS A 544 -28.61 -10.48 13.07
C LYS A 544 -30.09 -10.52 12.68
N PHE A 545 -30.58 -9.45 12.06
CA PHE A 545 -31.98 -9.37 11.61
C PHE A 545 -32.31 -10.39 10.51
N LYS A 546 -31.39 -10.66 9.57
CA LYS A 546 -31.57 -11.67 8.50
C LYS A 546 -31.46 -13.12 8.99
N GLY A 547 -30.86 -13.38 10.16
CA GLY A 547 -30.77 -14.71 10.75
C GLY A 547 -32.10 -15.27 11.25
N GLU A 548 -33.13 -14.42 11.43
CA GLU A 548 -34.44 -14.79 11.97
C GLU A 548 -35.51 -15.02 10.89
N THR A 549 -35.19 -14.80 9.61
CA THR A 549 -36.11 -15.01 8.48
C THR A 549 -35.58 -16.10 7.55
N PRO A 550 -36.28 -17.23 7.35
CA PRO A 550 -35.89 -18.22 6.34
C PRO A 550 -35.92 -17.57 4.94
N ARG A 551 -34.89 -17.86 4.13
CA ARG A 551 -34.86 -17.49 2.69
C ARG A 551 -35.98 -18.18 1.91
#